data_AF-A0A8S2MFV5-F1
#
_entry.id   AF-A0A8S2MFV5-F1
#
_cell.length_a   1.000
_cell.length_b   1.000
_cell.length_c   1.000
_cell.angle_alpha   90.00
_cell.angle_beta   90.00
_cell.angle_gamma   90.00
#
_symmetry.space_group_name_H-M   'P 1'
#
loop_
_entity.id
_entity.type
_entity.pdbx_description
1 polymer ?
#
loop_
_entity_poly.entity_id
_entity_poly.type
_entity_poly.pdbx_seq_one_letter_code
_entity_poly.pdbx_strand_id
1 'polypeptide(L)' 'DNTQICAVGHGLFKMFRYADSTLKPSQNLKQEHYNFTCHCWVSDDRILAGTDSGKLFVIQNGEILHEIKLDLKSESR' A
#
# COMPACT_ATOMS: atom_id res chain seq x y z
N ASP A 1 9.69 12.02 4.23
CA ASP A 1 10.09 11.66 5.61
C ASP A 1 10.67 10.24 5.63
N ASN A 2 11.98 10.12 5.84
CA ASN A 2 12.73 8.86 5.71
C ASN A 2 12.59 7.92 6.91
N THR A 3 11.79 8.28 7.92
CA THR A 3 11.52 7.40 9.08
C THR A 3 10.27 6.55 8.90
N GLN A 4 9.52 6.72 7.80
CA GLN A 4 8.32 5.96 7.53
C GLN A 4 8.63 4.67 6.79
N ILE A 5 7.95 3.59 7.18
CA ILE A 5 8.11 2.26 6.59
C ILE A 5 6.72 1.71 6.29
N CYS A 6 6.53 1.20 5.08
CA CYS A 6 5.32 0.50 4.67
C CYS A 6 5.65 -0.99 4.46
N ALA A 7 4.75 -1.86 4.91
CA ALA A 7 4.81 -3.29 4.64
C ALA A 7 3.45 -3.76 4.13
N VAL A 8 3.47 -4.55 3.05
CA VAL A 8 2.28 -5.06 2.38
C VAL A 8 2.36 -6.58 2.21
N GLY A 9 1.21 -7.22 2.10
CA GLY A 9 1.10 -8.66 1.89
C GLY A 9 -0.35 -9.13 1.89
N HIS A 10 -0.55 -10.43 2.08
CA HIS A 10 -1.88 -11.04 2.14
C HIS A 10 -2.68 -10.52 3.33
N GLY A 11 -3.72 -9.72 3.05
CA GLY A 11 -4.54 -9.08 4.08
C GLY A 11 -3.77 -8.07 4.94
N LEU A 12 -2.62 -7.59 4.47
CA LEU A 12 -1.71 -6.74 5.23
C LEU A 12 -1.44 -5.44 4.49
N PHE A 13 -1.74 -4.32 5.14
CA PHE A 13 -1.20 -3.02 4.79
C PHE A 13 -0.87 -2.27 6.08
N LYS A 14 0.41 -2.25 6.47
CA LYS A 14 0.84 -1.62 7.72
C LYS A 14 1.83 -0.50 7.50
N MET A 15 1.63 0.57 8.26
CA MET A 15 2.55 1.69 8.33
C MET A 15 3.26 1.68 9.68
N PHE A 16 4.55 1.97 9.64
CA PHE A 16 5.38 2.14 10.81
C PHE A 16 6.16 3.44 10.71
N ARG A 17 6.56 3.93 11.88
CA ARG A 17 7.56 4.98 12.02
C ARG A 17 8.73 4.41 12.83
N TYR A 18 9.93 4.59 12.31
CA TYR A 18 11.15 4.27 13.02
C TYR A 18 11.51 5.44 13.94
N ALA A 19 11.43 5.20 15.25
CA ALA A 19 11.76 6.18 16.29
C ALA A 19 12.30 5.45 17.53
N ASP A 20 13.26 6.08 18.21
CA ASP A 20 13.88 5.52 19.42
C ASP A 20 14.44 4.10 19.22
N SER A 21 15.03 3.84 18.04
CA SER A 21 15.54 2.53 17.64
C SER A 21 14.49 1.42 17.57
N THR A 22 13.20 1.77 17.46
CA THR A 22 12.08 0.82 17.40
C THR A 22 11.13 1.13 16.24
N LEU A 23 10.43 0.12 15.75
CA LEU A 23 9.31 0.30 14.79
C LEU A 23 8.02 0.50 15.56
N LYS A 24 7.50 1.73 15.55
CA LYS A 24 6.23 2.07 16.17
C LYS A 24 5.11 2.01 15.12
N PRO A 25 3.96 1.37 15.40
CA PRO A 25 2.81 1.42 14.51
C PRO A 25 2.40 2.87 14.20
N SER A 26 2.02 3.11 12.94
CA SER A 26 1.50 4.39 12.45
C SER A 26 0.07 4.19 11.92
N GLN A 27 -0.45 5.14 11.14
CA GLN A 27 -1.77 5.08 10.50
C GLN A 27 -1.89 3.83 9.62
N ASN A 28 -2.75 2.88 10.02
CA ASN A 28 -3.05 1.69 9.23
C ASN A 28 -4.18 1.97 8.23
N LEU A 29 -4.28 1.10 7.22
CA LEU A 29 -5.37 1.16 6.26
C LEU A 29 -6.69 0.81 6.95
N LYS A 30 -7.71 1.67 6.82
CA LYS A 30 -9.03 1.41 7.44
C LYS A 30 -9.73 0.17 6.89
N GLN A 31 -9.35 -0.33 5.72
CA GLN A 31 -9.94 -1.50 5.06
C GLN A 31 -8.86 -2.51 4.67
N GLU A 32 -8.66 -3.52 5.51
CA GLU A 32 -7.73 -4.63 5.24
C GLU A 32 -8.48 -5.87 4.71
N HIS A 33 -8.70 -5.92 3.40
CA HIS A 33 -9.26 -7.12 2.75
C HIS A 33 -8.53 -7.51 1.46
N TYR A 34 -7.52 -6.74 1.06
CA TYR A 34 -6.81 -6.95 -0.19
C TYR A 34 -5.49 -7.69 0.02
N ASN A 35 -5.18 -8.60 -0.89
CA ASN A 35 -3.87 -9.20 -0.99
C ASN A 35 -2.95 -8.31 -1.82
N PHE A 36 -2.21 -7.44 -1.14
CA PHE A 36 -1.25 -6.55 -1.77
C PHE A 36 0.04 -7.30 -2.08
N THR A 37 0.49 -7.22 -3.33
CA THR A 37 1.68 -7.94 -3.81
C THR A 37 2.89 -7.02 -4.00
N CYS A 38 2.65 -5.72 -4.14
CA CYS A 38 3.69 -4.71 -4.30
C CYS A 38 3.22 -3.33 -3.82
N HIS A 39 4.18 -2.46 -3.53
CA HIS A 39 3.90 -1.05 -3.22
C HIS A 39 5.08 -0.16 -3.60
N CYS A 40 4.82 1.14 -3.76
CA CYS A 40 5.84 2.15 -4.00
C CYS A 40 5.38 3.51 -3.45
N TRP A 41 6.30 4.27 -2.85
CA TRP A 41 6.05 5.66 -2.47
C TRP A 41 6.07 6.56 -3.70
N VAL A 42 5.07 7.43 -3.85
CA VAL A 42 5.00 8.42 -4.93
C VAL A 42 5.20 9.86 -4.45
N SER A 43 4.99 10.09 -3.15
CA SER A 43 5.31 11.31 -2.42
C SER A 43 5.60 10.96 -0.95
N ASP A 44 5.89 11.96 -0.12
CA ASP A 44 6.13 11.76 1.32
C ASP A 44 4.94 11.19 2.11
N ASP A 45 3.73 11.27 1.55
CA ASP A 45 2.48 10.91 2.21
C ASP A 45 1.60 9.98 1.38
N ARG A 46 2.03 9.59 0.16
CA ARG A 46 1.25 8.74 -0.75
C ARG A 46 2.01 7.50 -1.19
N ILE A 47 1.26 6.40 -1.22
CA ILE A 47 1.71 5.09 -1.66
C ILE A 47 0.79 4.59 -2.77
N LEU A 48 1.39 4.05 -3.82
CA LEU A 48 0.71 3.17 -4.76
C LEU A 48 0.87 1.72 -4.30
N ALA A 49 -0.23 0.97 -4.24
CA ALA A 49 -0.20 -0.45 -3.85
C ALA A 49 -0.99 -1.30 -4.84
N GLY A 50 -0.38 -2.37 -5.33
CA GLY A 50 -0.98 -3.30 -6.30
C GLY A 50 -1.45 -4.58 -5.63
N THR A 51 -2.53 -5.17 -6.13
CA THR A 51 -3.06 -6.46 -5.65
C THR A 51 -2.88 -7.58 -6.68
N ASP A 52 -2.99 -8.82 -6.20
CA ASP A 52 -3.07 -10.04 -7.02
C ASP A 52 -4.27 -10.09 -7.99
N SER A 53 -5.32 -9.33 -7.68
CA SER A 53 -6.57 -9.22 -8.45
C SER A 53 -6.54 -8.12 -9.52
N GLY A 54 -5.36 -7.55 -9.80
CA GLY A 54 -5.21 -6.53 -10.83
C GLY A 54 -5.81 -5.18 -10.44
N LYS A 55 -5.86 -4.85 -9.14
CA LYS A 55 -6.25 -3.51 -8.66
C LYS A 55 -5.02 -2.72 -8.23
N LEU A 56 -5.06 -1.42 -8.47
CA LEU A 56 -4.08 -0.46 -7.96
C LEU A 56 -4.78 0.55 -7.05
N PHE A 57 -4.19 0.81 -5.89
CA PHE A 57 -4.73 1.75 -4.90
C PHE A 57 -3.79 2.94 -4.74
N VAL A 58 -4.37 4.14 -4.67
CA VAL A 58 -3.68 5.34 -4.18
C VAL A 58 -4.06 5.51 -2.71
N ILE A 59 -3.08 5.41 -1.82
CA ILE A 59 -3.28 5.48 -0.38
C ILE A 59 -2.55 6.71 0.15
N GLN A 60 -3.25 7.55 0.92
CA GLN A 60 -2.67 8.73 1.58
C GLN A 60 -3.01 8.67 3.07
N ASN A 61 -2.01 8.73 3.95
CA ASN A 61 -2.21 8.73 5.41
C ASN A 61 -3.11 7.60 5.95
N GLY A 62 -3.00 6.39 5.38
CA GLY A 62 -3.82 5.23 5.75
C GLY A 62 -5.25 5.23 5.19
N GLU A 63 -5.56 6.13 4.25
CA GLU A 63 -6.86 6.21 3.59
C GLU A 63 -6.73 5.94 2.08
N ILE A 64 -7.69 5.18 1.53
CA ILE A 64 -7.77 4.94 0.10
C ILE A 64 -8.39 6.18 -0.56
N LEU A 65 -7.63 6.84 -1.43
CA LEU A 65 -8.14 7.94 -2.25
C LEU A 65 -8.77 7.42 -3.54
N HIS A 66 -8.12 6.44 -4.17
CA HIS A 66 -8.54 5.89 -5.45
C HIS A 66 -8.31 4.39 -5.51
N GLU A 67 -9.27 3.69 -6.12
CA GLU A 67 -9.13 2.31 -6.60
C GLU A 67 -9.18 2.34 -8.13
N ILE A 68 -8.16 1.78 -8.77
CA ILE A 68 -8.04 1.67 -10.21
C ILE A 68 -8.04 0.18 -10.55
N LYS A 69 -9.02 -0.27 -11.34
CA LYS A 69 -9.06 -1.63 -11.86
C LYS A 69 -8.26 -1.68 -13.15
N LEU A 70 -7.25 -2.55 -13.21
CA LEU A 70 -6.49 -2.79 -14.41
C LEU A 70 -7.21 -3.86 -15.22
N ASP A 71 -7.73 -3.46 -16.38
CA ASP A 71 -8.26 -4.40 -17.37
C ASP A 71 -7.09 -4.93 -18.21
N LEU A 72 -6.37 -5.89 -17.64
CA LEU A 72 -5.27 -6.55 -18.33
C LEU A 72 -5.86 -7.49 -19.37
N LYS A 73 -5.93 -7.03 -20.62
CA LYS A 73 -6.18 -7.94 -21.75
C LYS A 73 -5.04 -8.96 -21.76
N SER A 74 -5.37 -10.24 -21.63
CA SER A 74 -4.37 -11.28 -21.82
C SER A 74 -3.89 -11.20 -23.27
N GLU A 75 -2.66 -10.74 -23.48
CA GLU A 75 -2.00 -10.96 -24.77
C GLU A 75 -1.85 -12.47 -24.93
N SER A 76 -2.63 -13.05 -25.84
CA SER A 76 -2.46 -14.43 -26.26
C SER A 76 -1.08 -14.55 -26.91
N ARG A 77 -0.15 -15.18 -26.22
CA ARG A 77 1.11 -15.62 -26.81
C ARG A 77 0.89 -16.81 -27.73
#